data_AF-A0A0S8CT44-F1
#
_entry.id   AF-A0A0S8CT44-F1
#
_cell.length_a   1.000
_cell.length_b   1.000
_cell.length_c   1.000
_cell.angle_alpha   90.00
_cell.angle_beta   90.00
_cell.angle_gamma   90.00
#
_symmetry.space_group_name_H-M   'P 1'
#
loop_
_entity.id
_entity.type
_entity.pdbx_description
1 polymer ?
#
loop_
_entity_poly.entity_id
_entity_poly.type
_entity_poly.pdbx_seq_one_letter_code
_entity_poly.pdbx_strand_id
1 'polypeptide(L)'
;MARQLSFSKYEQELRPELRQNMNIAESTEDVKKFFVYTIQKLFGRVLERKEAFTYEDIRLDPQEQSGFIISDKLLKDPDFAAVWRNSDLSNIVKRIADAAGNRHKHLEKNPAKTEAKICQAP
;
A
#
# COMPACT_ATOMS: atom_id res chain seq x y z
N MET A 1 -19.49 5.41 -22.70
CA MET A 1 -18.36 4.54 -22.33
C MET A 1 -17.34 5.41 -21.60
N ALA A 2 -17.27 5.31 -20.27
CA ALA A 2 -16.32 6.11 -19.49
C ALA A 2 -14.92 5.53 -19.70
N ARG A 3 -13.97 6.33 -20.21
CA ARG A 3 -12.56 5.95 -20.32
C ARG A 3 -11.97 5.90 -18.91
N GLN A 4 -12.12 4.77 -18.22
CA GLN A 4 -11.42 4.56 -16.96
C GLN A 4 -9.92 4.53 -17.25
N LEU A 5 -9.17 5.42 -16.60
CA LEU A 5 -7.71 5.41 -16.68
C LEU A 5 -7.22 4.10 -16.05
N SER A 6 -6.70 3.22 -16.89
CA SER A 6 -6.22 1.90 -16.49
C SER A 6 -4.76 1.98 -16.07
N PHE A 7 -4.51 1.98 -14.76
CA PHE A 7 -3.16 2.00 -14.19
C PHE A 7 -2.58 0.61 -13.95
N SER A 8 -3.18 -0.44 -14.54
CA SER A 8 -2.72 -1.83 -14.41
C SER A 8 -1.28 -2.03 -14.89
N LYS A 9 -0.76 -1.17 -15.79
CA LYS A 9 0.66 -1.17 -16.15
C LYS A 9 1.55 -0.86 -14.95
N TYR A 10 1.22 0.18 -14.19
CA TYR A 10 1.95 0.54 -12.98
C TYR A 10 1.78 -0.52 -11.88
N GLU A 11 0.61 -1.13 -11.75
CA GLU A 11 0.40 -2.27 -10.84
C GLU A 11 1.33 -3.44 -11.20
N GLN A 12 1.45 -3.79 -12.48
CA GLN A 12 2.34 -4.87 -12.94
C GLN A 12 3.81 -4.58 -12.66
N GLU A 13 4.24 -3.33 -12.84
CA GLU A 13 5.61 -2.90 -12.51
C GLU A 13 5.89 -2.91 -11.01
N LEU A 14 4.92 -2.50 -10.19
CA LEU A 14 5.04 -2.47 -8.72
C LEU A 14 4.86 -3.85 -8.09
N ARG A 15 4.26 -4.81 -8.78
CA ARG A 15 4.01 -6.16 -8.29
C ARG A 15 5.25 -6.88 -7.73
N PRO A 16 6.39 -6.96 -8.45
CA PRO A 16 7.61 -7.54 -7.91
C PRO A 16 8.14 -6.76 -6.70
N GLU A 17 8.10 -5.43 -6.75
CA GLU A 17 8.55 -4.57 -5.66
C GLU A 17 7.70 -4.76 -4.40
N LEU A 18 6.37 -4.79 -4.54
CA LEU A 18 5.44 -5.07 -3.46
C LEU A 18 5.72 -6.44 -2.82
N ARG A 19 5.92 -7.48 -3.64
CA ARG A 19 6.23 -8.82 -3.13
C ARG A 19 7.55 -8.83 -2.36
N GLN A 20 8.57 -8.14 -2.86
CA GLN A 20 9.85 -8.01 -2.18
C GLN A 20 9.68 -7.26 -0.85
N ASN A 21 9.01 -6.10 -0.87
CA ASN A 21 8.70 -5.29 0.31
C ASN A 21 7.95 -6.10 1.39
N MET A 22 6.95 -6.88 0.99
CA MET A 22 6.21 -7.75 1.92
C MET A 22 7.04 -8.92 2.46
N ASN A 23 8.02 -9.40 1.69
CA ASN A 23 8.92 -10.48 2.13
C ASN A 23 9.98 -9.98 3.12
N ILE A 24 10.52 -8.78 2.89
CA ILE A 24 11.48 -8.13 3.80
C ILE A 24 10.82 -7.49 5.02
N ALA A 25 9.50 -7.33 5.03
CA ALA A 25 8.77 -6.84 6.19
C ALA A 25 8.87 -7.83 7.35
N GLU A 26 9.62 -7.44 8.37
CA GLU A 26 9.86 -8.21 9.59
C GLU A 26 8.86 -7.83 10.69
N SER A 27 8.40 -6.58 10.72
CA SER A 27 7.42 -6.08 11.70
C SER A 27 6.17 -5.46 11.07
N THR A 28 5.11 -5.32 11.88
CA THR A 28 3.88 -4.61 11.48
C THR A 28 4.15 -3.17 11.06
N GLU A 29 5.13 -2.51 11.68
CA GLU A 29 5.60 -1.17 11.31
C GLU A 29 6.23 -1.13 9.91
N ASP A 30 7.03 -2.14 9.55
CA ASP A 30 7.63 -2.22 8.21
C ASP A 30 6.56 -2.37 7.15
N VAL A 31 5.54 -3.19 7.41
CA VAL A 31 4.39 -3.35 6.51
C VAL A 31 3.70 -2.01 6.26
N LYS A 32 3.49 -1.20 7.30
CA LYS A 32 2.91 0.14 7.16
C LYS A 32 3.81 1.08 6.35
N LYS A 33 5.12 1.10 6.62
CA LYS A 33 6.09 1.92 5.87
C LYS A 33 6.14 1.52 4.40
N PHE A 34 6.22 0.22 4.10
CA PHE A 34 6.24 -0.28 2.73
C PHE A 34 4.94 -0.01 1.98
N PHE A 35 3.80 -0.10 2.66
CA PHE A 35 2.52 0.30 2.10
C PHE A 35 2.57 1.77 1.67
N VAL A 36 2.89 2.68 2.58
CA VAL A 36 2.95 4.11 2.29
C VAL A 36 3.95 4.42 1.17
N TYR A 37 5.14 3.80 1.20
CA TYR A 37 6.15 3.98 0.17
C TYR A 37 5.69 3.53 -1.22
N THR A 38 5.06 2.35 -1.31
CA THR A 38 4.53 1.81 -2.58
C THR A 38 3.44 2.71 -3.12
N ILE A 39 2.57 3.20 -2.24
CA ILE A 39 1.48 4.10 -2.59
C ILE A 39 2.02 5.45 -3.06
N GLN A 40 2.97 6.06 -2.34
CA GLN A 40 3.65 7.29 -2.77
C GLN A 40 4.29 7.13 -4.15
N LYS A 41 4.94 5.99 -4.43
CA LYS A 41 5.50 5.71 -5.76
C LYS A 41 4.43 5.60 -6.84
N LEU A 42 3.34 4.85 -6.59
CA LEU A 42 2.23 4.70 -7.52
C LEU A 42 1.65 6.07 -7.86
N PHE A 43 1.31 6.85 -6.84
CA PHE A 43 0.76 8.18 -7.02
C PHE A 43 1.74 9.14 -7.68
N GLY A 44 3.03 9.09 -7.33
CA GLY A 44 4.04 9.92 -7.96
C GLY A 44 4.18 9.66 -9.46
N ARG A 45 3.95 8.41 -9.90
CA ARG A 45 3.87 8.06 -11.33
C ARG A 45 2.56 8.48 -11.99
N VAL A 46 1.45 8.46 -11.25
CA VAL A 46 0.11 8.74 -11.78
C VAL A 46 -0.20 10.24 -11.86
N LEU A 47 0.14 10.98 -10.80
CA LEU A 47 -0.07 12.41 -10.67
C LEU A 47 1.13 13.22 -11.16
N GLU A 48 2.24 12.56 -11.51
CA GLU A 48 3.53 13.17 -11.87
C GLU A 48 4.04 14.17 -10.79
N ARG A 49 3.53 14.08 -9.56
CA ARG A 49 3.93 14.90 -8.40
C ARG A 49 4.77 14.09 -7.44
N LYS A 50 5.99 14.55 -7.16
CA LYS A 50 6.96 13.86 -6.29
C LYS A 50 6.62 13.85 -4.79
N GLU A 51 5.78 14.78 -4.31
CA GLU A 51 5.63 15.03 -2.85
C GLU A 51 4.17 15.23 -2.41
N ALA A 52 3.23 14.59 -3.10
CA ALA A 52 1.83 14.94 -2.88
C ALA A 52 1.27 14.50 -1.50
N PHE A 53 1.86 13.50 -0.82
CA PHE A 53 1.26 12.90 0.40
C PHE A 53 2.29 12.53 1.47
N THR A 54 1.85 12.61 2.72
CA THR A 54 2.63 12.25 3.91
C THR A 54 2.17 10.89 4.47
N TYR A 55 2.96 10.29 5.37
CA TYR A 55 2.60 9.05 6.09
C TYR A 55 1.32 9.20 6.95
N GLU A 56 0.90 10.44 7.20
CA GLU A 56 -0.35 10.74 7.91
C GLU A 56 -1.56 10.81 6.99
N ASP A 57 -1.33 11.04 5.70
CA ASP A 57 -2.40 11.18 4.72
C ASP A 57 -2.92 9.81 4.26
N ILE A 58 -2.07 8.79 4.22
CA ILE A 58 -2.44 7.41 3.92
C ILE A 58 -1.84 6.48 4.95
N ARG A 59 -2.69 5.66 5.58
CA ARG A 59 -2.25 4.64 6.55
C ARG A 59 -2.89 3.30 6.23
N LEU A 60 -2.11 2.25 6.37
CA LEU A 60 -2.65 0.89 6.32
C LEU A 60 -3.45 0.64 7.60
N ASP A 61 -4.70 0.23 7.44
CA ASP A 61 -5.55 -0.17 8.55
C ASP A 61 -6.23 -1.50 8.22
N PRO A 62 -5.71 -2.62 8.77
CA PRO A 62 -6.27 -3.95 8.53
C PRO A 62 -7.64 -4.18 9.21
N GLN A 63 -8.07 -3.29 10.11
CA GLN A 63 -9.39 -3.33 10.75
C GLN A 63 -10.46 -2.65 9.88
N GLU A 64 -10.06 -1.70 9.04
CA GLU A 64 -10.95 -1.08 8.08
C GLU A 64 -11.37 -2.05 6.97
N GLN A 65 -12.61 -1.91 6.51
CA GLN A 65 -13.18 -2.77 5.46
C GLN A 65 -12.44 -2.63 4.12
N SER A 66 -11.82 -1.47 3.91
CA SER A 66 -10.99 -1.18 2.73
C SER A 66 -9.54 -1.64 2.89
N GLY A 67 -9.08 -1.93 4.12
CA GLY A 67 -7.69 -2.26 4.45
C GLY A 67 -6.76 -1.05 4.61
N PHE A 68 -7.26 0.17 4.43
CA PHE A 68 -6.50 1.41 4.53
C PHE A 68 -7.40 2.59 4.86
N ILE A 69 -6.80 3.64 5.41
CA ILE A 69 -7.43 4.94 5.70
C ILE A 69 -6.74 6.01 4.84
N ILE A 70 -7.55 6.84 4.20
CA ILE A 70 -7.10 8.04 3.50
C ILE A 70 -7.65 9.27 4.25
N SER A 71 -6.77 10.25 4.47
CA SER A 71 -7.14 11.52 5.09
C SER A 71 -8.07 12.33 4.18
N ASP A 72 -9.04 13.00 4.80
CA ASP A 72 -10.04 13.82 4.10
C ASP A 72 -9.40 14.98 3.31
N LYS A 73 -8.24 15.50 3.75
CA LYS A 73 -7.44 16.50 3.02
C LYS A 73 -7.09 16.03 1.61
N LEU A 74 -6.78 14.75 1.50
CA LEU A 74 -6.35 14.08 0.29
C LEU A 74 -7.52 13.90 -0.67
N LEU A 75 -8.69 13.53 -0.13
CA LEU A 75 -9.95 13.43 -0.86
C LEU A 75 -10.52 14.79 -1.27
N LYS A 76 -10.17 15.86 -0.54
CA LYS A 76 -10.52 17.25 -0.87
C LYS A 76 -9.68 17.83 -1.99
N ASP A 77 -8.54 17.23 -2.32
CA ASP A 77 -7.74 17.66 -3.46
C ASP A 77 -8.45 17.28 -4.77
N PRO A 78 -8.79 18.26 -5.63
CA PRO A 78 -9.57 18.01 -6.83
C PRO A 78 -8.79 17.19 -7.89
N ASP A 79 -7.47 17.34 -7.96
CA ASP A 79 -6.63 16.55 -8.87
C ASP A 79 -6.64 15.08 -8.44
N PHE A 80 -6.48 14.84 -7.12
CA PHE A 80 -6.56 13.50 -6.55
C PHE A 80 -7.95 12.89 -6.72
N ALA A 81 -9.00 13.61 -6.33
CA ALA A 81 -10.37 13.11 -6.37
C ALA A 81 -10.83 12.78 -7.80
N ALA A 82 -10.41 13.58 -8.78
CA ALA A 82 -10.68 13.33 -10.19
C ALA A 82 -10.00 12.03 -10.66
N VAL A 83 -8.72 11.83 -10.34
CA VAL A 83 -8.02 10.58 -10.68
C VAL A 83 -8.61 9.41 -9.91
N TRP A 84 -8.92 9.56 -8.62
CA TRP A 84 -9.47 8.51 -7.79
C TRP A 84 -10.83 8.00 -8.27
N ARG A 85 -11.75 8.89 -8.69
CA ARG A 85 -13.07 8.51 -9.22
C ARG A 85 -13.04 8.03 -10.66
N ASN A 86 -12.15 8.56 -11.50
CA ASN A 86 -12.11 8.26 -12.93
C ASN A 86 -11.13 7.12 -13.29
N SER A 87 -10.50 6.48 -12.32
CA SER A 87 -9.44 5.48 -12.57
C SER A 87 -9.59 4.22 -11.72
N ASP A 88 -8.89 3.16 -12.14
CA ASP A 88 -8.81 1.89 -11.39
C ASP A 88 -7.84 1.96 -10.19
N LEU A 89 -7.43 3.16 -9.80
CA LEU A 89 -6.47 3.40 -8.74
C LEU A 89 -6.97 2.88 -7.40
N SER A 90 -8.25 3.11 -7.09
CA SER A 90 -8.90 2.63 -5.87
C SER A 90 -8.82 1.10 -5.73
N ASN A 91 -9.02 0.37 -6.82
CA ASN A 91 -8.89 -1.09 -6.85
C ASN A 91 -7.43 -1.54 -6.62
N ILE A 92 -6.46 -0.86 -7.26
CA ILE A 92 -5.04 -1.18 -7.10
C ILE A 92 -4.61 -0.95 -5.64
N VAL A 93 -4.97 0.20 -5.06
CA VAL A 93 -4.68 0.52 -3.65
C VAL A 93 -5.32 -0.51 -2.73
N LYS A 94 -6.57 -0.92 -3.00
CA LYS A 94 -7.25 -1.96 -2.22
C LYS A 94 -6.53 -3.31 -2.29
N ARG A 95 -6.03 -3.74 -3.46
CA ARG A 95 -5.24 -4.98 -3.60
C ARG A 95 -3.92 -4.92 -2.82
N ILE A 96 -3.24 -3.77 -2.90
CA ILE A 96 -1.99 -3.54 -2.15
C ILE A 96 -2.27 -3.57 -0.64
N ALA A 97 -3.34 -2.90 -0.21
CA ALA A 97 -3.75 -2.86 1.19
C ALA A 97 -4.21 -4.23 1.70
N ASP A 98 -4.88 -5.04 0.89
CA ASP A 98 -5.26 -6.40 1.26
C ASP A 98 -4.03 -7.29 1.47
N ALA A 99 -3.06 -7.24 0.55
CA ALA A 99 -1.80 -7.96 0.67
C ALA A 99 -1.00 -7.54 1.91
N ALA A 100 -0.87 -6.23 2.14
CA ALA A 100 -0.19 -5.68 3.30
C ALA A 100 -0.97 -5.96 4.60
N GLY A 101 -2.29 -5.83 4.61
CA GLY A 101 -3.15 -6.11 5.74
C GLY A 101 -3.11 -7.58 6.16
N ASN A 102 -3.08 -8.50 5.20
CA ASN A 102 -2.89 -9.93 5.48
C ASN A 102 -1.52 -10.21 6.09
N ARG A 103 -0.45 -9.58 5.59
CA ARG A 103 0.89 -9.69 6.19
C ARG A 103 0.93 -9.08 7.60
N HIS A 104 0.31 -7.92 7.80
CA HIS A 104 0.19 -7.27 9.10
C HIS A 104 -0.53 -8.15 10.10
N LYS A 105 -1.72 -8.67 9.76
CA LYS A 105 -2.47 -9.61 10.61
C LYS A 105 -1.67 -10.86 10.93
N HIS A 106 -0.88 -11.36 9.99
CA HIS A 106 -0.02 -12.53 10.22
C HIS A 106 1.10 -12.22 11.23
N LEU A 107 1.78 -11.08 11.10
CA LEU A 107 2.83 -10.63 12.02
C LEU A 107 2.27 -10.28 13.41
N GLU A 108 1.11 -9.64 13.46
CA GLU A 108 0.42 -9.29 14.71
C GLU A 108 -0.04 -10.53 15.47
N LYS A 109 -0.54 -11.56 14.77
CA LYS A 109 -0.95 -12.84 15.39
C LYS A 109 0.21 -13.78 15.71
N ASN A 110 1.38 -13.61 15.09
CA ASN A 110 2.59 -14.39 15.36
C ASN A 110 3.78 -13.48 15.70
N PRO A 111 3.80 -12.88 16.91
CA PRO A 111 5.01 -12.20 17.40
C PRO A 111 6.20 -13.16 17.56
N ALA A 112 5.96 -14.49 17.57
CA ALA A 112 6.94 -15.53 17.84
C ALA A 112 7.96 -15.81 16.71
N LYS A 113 7.93 -15.09 15.58
CA LYS A 113 8.94 -15.26 14.50
C LYS A 113 10.12 -14.29 14.56
N THR A 114 10.16 -13.37 15.53
CA THR A 114 11.37 -12.59 15.80
C THR A 114 12.50 -13.45 16.41
N GLU A 115 12.20 -14.65 16.90
CA GLU A 115 13.20 -15.55 17.51
C GLU A 115 13.63 -16.74 16.61
N ALA A 116 13.04 -16.93 15.43
CA ALA A 116 13.30 -18.11 14.60
C ALA A 116 14.43 -17.95 13.56
N LYS A 117 15.25 -16.89 13.65
CA LYS A 117 16.49 -16.75 12.87
C LYS A 117 17.77 -17.18 13.62
N ILE A 118 17.66 -17.68 14.86
CA ILE A 118 18.85 -18.09 15.64
C ILE A 118 19.16 -19.60 15.53
N CYS A 119 18.23 -20.49 15.11
CA CYS A 119 18.52 -21.93 15.12
C CYS A 119 18.01 -22.71 13.89
N GLN A 120 18.82 -22.76 12.83
CA GLN A 120 18.98 -23.90 11.90
C GLN A 120 20.42 -23.79 11.36
N ALA A 121 21.48 -24.26 12.06
CA ALA A 121 21.96 -25.65 12.27
C ALA A 121 22.28 -26.38 10.95
N PRO A 122 23.32 -27.24 10.85
CA PRO A 122 24.09 -27.93 11.91
C PRO A 122 25.47 -27.34 12.24
#